data_AF-A0A7S0E5Z6-F1
#
_entry.id   AF-A0A7S0E5Z6-F1
#
_cell.length_a   1.000
_cell.length_b   1.000
_cell.length_c   1.000
_cell.angle_alpha   90.00
_cell.angle_beta   90.00
_cell.angle_gamma   90.00
#
_symmetry.space_group_name_H-M   'P 1'
#
loop_
_entity.id
_entity.type
_entity.pdbx_description
1 polymer ?
#
loop_
_entity_poly.entity_id
_entity_poly.type
_entity_poly.pdbx_seq_one_letter_code
_entity_poly.pdbx_strand_id
1 'polypeptide(L)'
;EARGEVVAYEKHNVLSTNLQGGEAYELSPRMHEYCVALVSSLAPQLNERVRGLQLSETLHANKLAVCLGDGSRYDTHYDNMGGDDLRKLTALLYLQREWTVEHGGCFRMFTRQEGGEPEPGGE
;
A
#
# COMPACT_ATOMS: atom_id res chain seq x y z
N GLU A 1 -1.12 27.62 -4.14
CA GLU A 1 -1.52 26.30 -3.59
C GLU A 1 -1.68 25.34 -4.75
N ALA A 2 -0.81 24.34 -4.86
CA ALA A 2 -0.89 23.33 -5.91
C ALA A 2 -1.93 22.28 -5.50
N ARG A 3 -3.05 22.21 -6.22
CA ARG A 3 -4.01 21.11 -6.08
C ARG A 3 -3.31 19.84 -6.59
N GLY A 4 -3.08 18.87 -5.69
CA GLY A 4 -2.51 17.58 -6.07
C GLY A 4 -3.38 16.93 -7.13
N GLU A 5 -2.84 16.77 -8.33
CA GLU A 5 -3.53 16.15 -9.44
C GLU A 5 -3.56 14.63 -9.21
N VAL A 6 -4.75 14.05 -9.28
CA VAL A 6 -4.93 12.61 -9.08
C VAL A 6 -4.50 11.90 -10.37
N VAL A 7 -3.28 11.37 -10.38
CA VAL A 7 -2.80 10.56 -11.51
C VAL A 7 -3.45 9.18 -11.44
N ALA A 8 -4.42 8.93 -12.32
CA ALA A 8 -5.01 7.61 -12.52
C ALA A 8 -4.04 6.75 -13.35
N TYR A 9 -3.57 5.63 -12.77
CA TYR A 9 -2.84 4.60 -13.50
C TYR A 9 -3.79 3.44 -13.80
N GLU A 10 -4.15 3.27 -15.07
CA GLU A 10 -4.85 2.05 -15.50
C GLU A 10 -3.86 0.88 -15.53
N LYS A 11 -4.16 -0.17 -14.77
CA LYS A 11 -3.44 -1.45 -14.82
C LYS A 11 -4.38 -2.51 -15.38
N HIS A 12 -3.94 -3.21 -16.42
CA HIS A 12 -4.66 -4.34 -16.99
C HIS A 12 -5.02 -5.33 -15.85
N ASN A 13 -6.31 -5.67 -15.75
CA ASN A 13 -6.91 -6.61 -14.78
C ASN A 13 -6.82 -6.25 -13.27
N VAL A 14 -6.46 -5.02 -12.92
CA VAL A 14 -6.46 -4.55 -11.53
C VAL A 14 -7.34 -3.33 -11.38
N LEU A 15 -8.39 -3.48 -10.58
CA LEU A 15 -9.17 -2.34 -10.10
C LEU A 15 -8.52 -1.84 -8.81
N SER A 16 -7.89 -0.68 -8.89
CA SER A 16 -7.28 -0.03 -7.74
C SER A 16 -7.94 1.32 -7.53
N THR A 17 -8.40 1.59 -6.31
CA THR A 17 -8.89 2.91 -5.92
C THR A 17 -8.13 3.42 -4.71
N ASN A 18 -7.70 4.68 -4.80
CA ASN A 18 -7.21 5.43 -3.65
C ASN A 18 -8.43 6.13 -3.04
N LEU A 19 -8.78 5.76 -1.81
CA LEU A 19 -9.86 6.42 -1.12
C LEU A 19 -9.33 7.75 -0.58
N GLN A 20 -9.66 8.83 -1.28
CA GLN A 20 -9.53 10.19 -0.75
C GLN A 20 -10.73 10.36 0.17
N GLY A 21 -10.51 10.56 1.48
CA GLY A 21 -11.60 10.53 2.48
C GLY A 21 -12.76 11.50 2.19
N GLY A 22 -13.81 11.45 3.02
CA GLY A 22 -15.06 12.19 2.77
C GLY A 22 -16.09 11.29 2.10
N GLU A 23 -16.84 11.79 1.10
CA GLU A 23 -17.94 11.08 0.44
C GLU A 23 -17.54 9.73 -0.19
N ALA A 24 -16.27 9.56 -0.58
CA ALA A 24 -15.77 8.30 -1.14
C ALA A 24 -15.80 7.14 -0.14
N TYR A 25 -15.83 7.42 1.17
CA TYR A 25 -16.06 6.40 2.18
C TYR A 25 -17.50 5.89 2.09
N GLU A 26 -18.51 6.76 2.03
CA GLU A 26 -19.93 6.36 2.02
C GLU A 26 -20.35 5.45 0.85
N LEU A 27 -19.66 5.53 -0.29
CA LEU A 27 -20.00 4.80 -1.52
C LEU A 27 -19.38 3.40 -1.65
N SER A 28 -18.48 3.00 -0.75
CA SER A 28 -17.80 1.70 -0.81
C SER A 28 -18.42 0.71 0.19
N PRO A 29 -18.70 -0.55 -0.15
CA PRO A 29 -19.11 -1.55 0.84
C PRO A 29 -18.07 -1.56 1.99
N ARG A 30 -18.54 -1.67 3.24
CA ARG A 30 -17.88 -1.40 4.55
C ARG A 30 -16.40 -1.80 4.75
N MET A 31 -15.78 -2.49 3.80
CA MET A 31 -14.35 -2.72 3.73
C MET A 31 -13.53 -1.45 3.93
N HIS A 32 -13.95 -0.31 3.40
CA HIS A 32 -13.26 0.96 3.64
C HIS A 32 -13.31 1.38 5.13
N GLU A 33 -14.45 1.22 5.81
CA GLU A 33 -14.58 1.51 7.25
C GLU A 33 -13.61 0.64 8.05
N TYR A 34 -13.48 -0.64 7.69
CA TYR A 34 -12.54 -1.55 8.32
C TYR A 34 -11.09 -1.16 8.07
N CYS A 35 -10.74 -0.78 6.85
CA CYS A 35 -9.40 -0.30 6.51
C CYS A 35 -9.06 0.98 7.30
N VAL A 36 -9.96 1.96 7.33
CA VAL A 36 -9.78 3.20 8.08
C VAL A 36 -9.64 2.91 9.57
N ALA A 37 -10.56 2.14 10.16
CA ALA A 37 -10.50 1.79 11.57
C ALA A 37 -9.20 1.07 11.95
N LEU A 38 -8.76 0.12 11.11
CA LEU A 38 -7.51 -0.61 11.31
C LEU A 38 -6.32 0.37 11.30
N VAL A 39 -6.19 1.19 10.25
CA VAL A 39 -5.04 2.09 10.08
C VAL A 39 -5.01 3.20 11.13
N SER A 40 -6.16 3.80 11.46
CA SER A 40 -6.28 4.79 12.54
C SER A 40 -5.91 4.21 13.91
N SER A 41 -6.11 2.91 14.14
CA SER A 41 -5.69 2.25 15.37
C SER A 41 -4.21 1.87 15.40
N LEU A 42 -3.56 1.71 14.23
CA LEU A 42 -2.22 1.16 14.09
C LEU A 42 -1.13 2.15 14.53
N ALA A 43 -1.20 3.40 14.07
CA ALA A 43 -0.19 4.42 14.36
C ALA A 43 0.02 4.65 15.87
N PRO A 44 -1.01 4.92 16.70
CA PRO A 44 -0.80 5.15 18.13
C PRO A 44 -0.25 3.91 18.84
N GLN A 45 -0.73 2.71 18.49
CA GLN A 45 -0.26 1.46 19.09
C GLN A 45 1.21 1.17 18.77
N LEU A 46 1.65 1.47 17.54
CA LEU A 46 3.02 1.27 17.10
C LEU A 46 3.98 2.32 17.68
N ASN A 47 3.56 3.57 17.76
CA ASN A 47 4.33 4.64 18.40
C ASN A 47 4.60 4.32 19.89
N GLU A 48 3.63 3.72 20.58
CA GLU A 48 3.79 3.30 21.97
C GLU A 48 4.77 2.12 22.13
N ARG A 49 4.72 1.14 21.22
CA ARG A 49 5.41 -0.16 21.38
C ARG A 49 6.79 -0.20 20.74
N VAL A 50 7.04 0.59 19.70
CA VAL A 50 8.28 0.53 18.90
C VAL A 50 9.12 1.76 19.18
N ARG A 51 10.20 1.59 19.94
CA ARG A 51 11.12 2.68 20.29
C ARG A 51 11.68 3.35 19.02
N GLY A 52 11.58 4.67 18.96
CA GLY A 52 12.11 5.47 17.85
C GLY A 52 11.21 5.51 16.62
N LEU A 53 10.11 4.75 16.61
CA LEU A 53 9.07 4.90 15.61
C LEU A 53 8.23 6.14 15.93
N GLN A 54 7.96 6.92 14.90
CA GLN A 54 7.11 8.10 14.95
C GLN A 54 6.33 8.09 13.65
N LEU A 55 5.09 7.61 13.73
CA LEU A 55 4.08 7.65 12.69
C LEU A 55 3.11 8.78 13.01
N SER A 56 2.60 9.44 11.97
CA SER A 56 1.50 10.38 12.15
C SER A 56 0.21 9.61 12.47
N GLU A 57 -0.54 10.08 13.46
CA GLU A 57 -1.86 9.53 13.80
C GLU A 57 -2.97 10.04 12.86
N THR A 58 -2.67 11.06 12.05
CA THR A 58 -3.64 11.74 11.19
C THR A 58 -3.31 11.65 9.70
N LEU A 59 -2.04 11.43 9.33
CA LEU A 59 -1.59 11.30 7.95
C LEU A 59 -1.42 9.82 7.59
N HIS A 60 -2.46 9.27 6.97
CA HIS A 60 -2.45 7.91 6.43
C HIS A 60 -3.14 7.86 5.07
N ALA A 61 -2.65 6.98 4.20
CA ALA A 61 -3.26 6.70 2.90
C ALA A 61 -3.83 5.27 2.91
N ASN A 62 -5.04 5.11 2.39
CA ASN A 62 -5.71 3.82 2.26
C ASN A 62 -5.91 3.50 0.78
N LYS A 63 -5.56 2.28 0.39
CA LYS A 63 -5.69 1.80 -0.99
C LYS A 63 -6.35 0.42 -0.98
N LEU A 64 -7.45 0.30 -1.70
CA LEU A 64 -8.07 -0.99 -1.96
C LEU A 64 -7.68 -1.45 -3.36
N ALA A 65 -7.01 -2.61 -3.43
CA ALA A 65 -6.62 -3.23 -4.68
C ALA A 65 -7.39 -4.54 -4.86
N VAL A 66 -8.10 -4.65 -5.99
CA VAL A 66 -8.84 -5.85 -6.39
C VAL A 66 -8.26 -6.35 -7.70
N CYS A 67 -7.69 -7.55 -7.68
CA CYS A 67 -7.19 -8.24 -8.87
C CYS A 67 -8.27 -9.21 -9.35
N LEU A 68 -8.70 -9.09 -10.61
CA LEU A 68 -9.81 -9.89 -11.16
C LEU A 68 -9.37 -11.22 -11.80
N GLY A 69 -8.07 -11.51 -11.83
CA GLY A 69 -7.49 -12.69 -12.49
C GLY A 69 -6.50 -12.31 -13.58
N ASP A 70 -5.97 -13.32 -14.29
CA ASP A 70 -5.08 -13.20 -15.48
C ASP A 70 -3.78 -12.41 -15.27
N GLY A 71 -3.41 -12.20 -14.02
CA GLY A 71 -2.17 -11.53 -13.64
C GLY A 71 -2.15 -10.03 -13.94
N SER A 72 -1.34 -9.35 -13.17
CA SER A 72 -0.88 -7.98 -13.42
C SER A 72 0.51 -7.85 -12.84
N ARG A 73 1.29 -6.90 -13.33
CA ARG A 73 2.65 -6.69 -12.85
C ARG A 73 2.77 -5.40 -12.05
N TYR A 74 3.62 -5.48 -11.03
CA TYR A 74 4.10 -4.33 -10.30
C TYR A 74 5.60 -4.27 -10.51
N ASP A 75 6.09 -3.14 -11.01
CA ASP A 75 7.52 -2.92 -11.16
C ASP A 75 8.20 -2.95 -9.79
N THR A 76 9.47 -3.32 -9.75
CA THR A 76 10.26 -3.26 -8.52
C THR A 76 10.41 -1.80 -8.10
N HIS A 77 9.99 -1.46 -6.89
CA HIS A 77 10.02 -0.08 -6.38
C HIS A 77 10.11 -0.06 -4.86
N TYR A 78 10.51 1.10 -4.32
CA TYR A 78 10.24 1.45 -2.95
C TYR A 78 8.87 2.13 -2.90
N ASP A 79 8.11 1.88 -1.83
CA ASP A 79 6.90 2.66 -1.62
C ASP A 79 7.27 4.13 -1.43
N ASN A 80 8.16 4.45 -0.50
CA ASN A 80 8.67 5.81 -0.37
C ASN A 80 9.68 6.13 -1.49
N MET A 81 9.32 7.04 -2.39
CA MET A 81 10.17 7.45 -3.54
C MET A 81 11.11 8.62 -3.23
N GLY A 82 11.20 9.05 -1.97
CA GLY A 82 11.98 10.20 -1.52
C GLY A 82 11.30 11.55 -1.76
N GLY A 83 12.05 12.63 -1.58
CA GLY A 83 11.53 14.00 -1.72
C GLY A 83 10.49 14.33 -0.66
N ASP A 84 9.30 14.73 -1.10
CA ASP A 84 8.17 15.10 -0.23
C ASP A 84 7.32 13.90 0.22
N ASP A 85 7.73 12.68 -0.12
CA ASP A 85 7.03 11.46 0.27
C ASP A 85 7.25 11.12 1.76
N LEU A 86 6.18 11.24 2.54
CA LEU A 86 6.20 11.04 3.99
C LEU A 86 5.92 9.59 4.43
N ARG A 87 5.79 8.65 3.49
CA ARG A 87 5.47 7.25 3.82
C ARG A 87 6.60 6.59 4.61
N LYS A 88 6.31 6.16 5.83
CA LYS A 88 7.29 5.49 6.72
C LYS A 88 6.97 4.02 6.97
N LEU A 89 5.70 3.63 6.80
CA LEU A 89 5.22 2.27 6.99
C LEU A 89 4.21 1.94 5.89
N THR A 90 4.41 0.81 5.23
CA THR A 90 3.39 0.16 4.40
C THR A 90 2.87 -1.05 5.14
N ALA A 91 1.55 -1.16 5.26
CA ALA A 91 0.87 -2.34 5.78
C ALA A 91 0.04 -2.98 4.66
N LEU A 92 0.21 -4.30 4.47
CA LEU A 92 -0.55 -5.07 3.50
C LEU A 92 -1.45 -6.06 4.24
N LEU A 93 -2.74 -6.04 3.94
CA LEU A 93 -3.72 -7.01 4.45
C LEU A 93 -4.27 -7.83 3.28
N TYR A 94 -3.98 -9.13 3.27
CA TYR A 94 -4.52 -10.08 2.31
C TYR A 94 -5.88 -10.59 2.79
N LEU A 95 -6.86 -10.66 1.88
CA LEU A 95 -8.24 -11.05 2.16
C LEU A 95 -8.66 -12.34 1.42
N GLN A 96 -7.70 -13.01 0.77
CA GLN A 96 -7.94 -14.22 -0.02
C GLN A 96 -7.89 -15.46 0.89
N ARG A 97 -9.06 -16.00 1.27
CA ARG A 97 -9.19 -17.09 2.26
C ARG A 97 -8.57 -18.42 1.83
N GLU A 98 -8.64 -18.74 0.53
CA GLU A 98 -8.23 -20.04 -0.04
C GLU A 98 -7.07 -19.84 -1.03
N TRP A 99 -6.20 -18.88 -0.74
CA TRP A 99 -5.03 -18.62 -1.58
C TRP A 99 -4.00 -19.75 -1.47
N THR A 100 -3.40 -20.10 -2.60
CA THR A 100 -2.24 -21.00 -2.69
C THR A 100 -1.19 -20.34 -3.60
N VAL A 101 0.06 -20.82 -3.54
CA VAL A 101 1.16 -20.22 -4.31
C VAL A 101 0.93 -20.29 -5.82
N GLU A 102 0.19 -21.30 -6.29
CA GLU A 102 -0.19 -21.51 -7.68
C GLU A 102 -1.10 -20.40 -8.23
N HIS A 103 -1.83 -19.70 -7.35
CA HIS A 103 -2.64 -18.55 -7.75
C HIS A 103 -1.80 -17.28 -8.04
N GLY A 104 -0.49 -17.30 -7.79
CA GLY A 104 0.38 -16.15 -8.01
C GLY A 104 0.11 -14.98 -7.04
N GLY A 105 0.35 -13.74 -7.48
CA GLY A 105 0.09 -12.54 -6.66
C GLY A 105 0.98 -12.41 -5.42
N CYS A 106 2.12 -13.11 -5.39
CA CYS A 106 3.05 -13.12 -4.27
C CYS A 106 3.69 -11.74 -4.07
N PHE A 107 3.82 -11.29 -2.82
CA PHE A 107 4.71 -10.19 -2.48
C PHE A 107 6.15 -10.70 -2.39
N ARG A 108 7.05 -10.03 -3.12
CA ARG A 108 8.48 -10.33 -3.10
C ARG A 108 9.22 -9.10 -2.60
N MET A 109 9.96 -9.27 -1.50
CA MET A 109 10.80 -8.24 -0.93
C MET A 109 12.26 -8.49 -1.29
N PHE A 110 12.91 -7.46 -1.83
CA PHE A 110 14.34 -7.44 -2.02
C PHE A 110 14.94 -6.64 -0.88
N THR A 111 15.67 -7.31 0.00
CA THR A 111 16.42 -6.61 1.05
C THR A 111 17.75 -6.17 0.45
N ARG A 112 18.20 -4.97 0.80
CA ARG A 112 19.56 -4.55 0.47
C ARG A 112 20.49 -5.51 1.21
N GLN A 113 21.22 -6.37 0.49
CA GLN A 113 22.34 -7.09 1.10
C GLN A 113 23.24 -6.03 1.76
N GLU A 114 23.66 -6.26 3.00
CA GLU A 114 24.68 -5.43 3.62
C GLU A 114 25.92 -5.42 2.70
N GLY A 115 26.09 -4.34 1.93
CA GLY A 115 27.25 -4.11 1.06
C GLY A 115 27.13 -4.45 -0.44
N GLY A 116 25.98 -4.91 -0.96
CA GLY A 116 25.83 -5.18 -2.40
C GLY A 116 25.24 -3.99 -3.17
N GLU A 117 25.85 -3.58 -4.29
CA GLU A 117 25.19 -2.71 -5.27
C GLU A 117 23.91 -3.38 -5.78
N PRO A 118 22.83 -2.63 -6.06
CA PRO A 118 21.62 -3.19 -6.61
C PRO A 118 21.92 -3.85 -7.96
N GLU A 119 21.62 -5.13 -8.11
CA GLU A 119 21.68 -5.77 -9.43
C GLU A 119 20.70 -5.05 -10.37
N PRO A 120 21.15 -4.62 -11.56
CA PRO A 120 20.27 -4.02 -12.54
C PRO A 120 19.19 -5.05 -12.90
N GLY A 121 17.93 -4.66 -12.69
CA GLY A 121 16.77 -5.53 -12.92
C GLY A 121 16.80 -6.11 -14.34
N GLY A 122 16.76 -7.44 -14.42
CA GLY A 122 16.57 -8.15 -15.68
C GLY A 122 15.20 -7.85 -16.27
N GLU A 123 15.19 -7.66 -17.59
CA GLU A 123 14.03 -7.43 -18.45
C GLU A 123 12.95 -8.53 -18.36
#